data_AF-A0A7Y7NAY7-F1
#
_entry.id   AF-A0A7Y7NAY7-F1
#
_cell.length_a   1.000
_cell.length_b   1.000
_cell.length_c   1.000
_cell.angle_alpha   90.00
_cell.angle_beta   90.00
_cell.angle_gamma   90.00
#
_symmetry.space_group_name_H-M   'P 1'
#
loop_
_entity.id
_entity.type
_entity.pdbx_description
1 polymer ?
#
loop_
_entity_poly.entity_id
_entity_poly.type
_entity_poly.pdbx_seq_one_letter_code
_entity_poly.pdbx_strand_id
1 'polypeptide(L)' 'MTGKIREMVETMISKKAGDNPMLAKIIKTKLIIHGIYPNRSATEADDDPLILAKLEKFEKELRII' A
#
# COMPACT_ATOMS: atom_id res chain seq x y z
N MET A 1 -10.15 -5.70 13.75
CA MET A 1 -9.86 -6.57 12.59
C MET A 1 -9.43 -5.64 11.48
N THR A 2 -8.12 -5.51 11.31
CA THR A 2 -7.50 -4.51 10.43
C THR A 2 -7.40 -5.14 9.04
N GLY A 3 -8.04 -4.55 8.03
CA GLY A 3 -8.09 -5.13 6.68
C GLY A 3 -6.69 -5.39 6.10
N LYS A 4 -6.51 -6.54 5.45
CA LYS A 4 -5.25 -7.08 4.91
C LYS A 4 -4.48 -6.10 4.01
N ILE A 5 -5.21 -5.29 3.25
CA ILE A 5 -4.67 -4.23 2.39
C ILE A 5 -3.88 -3.19 3.20
N ARG A 6 -4.37 -2.82 4.38
CA ARG A 6 -3.70 -1.83 5.23
C ARG A 6 -2.38 -2.37 5.76
N GLU A 7 -2.36 -3.62 6.21
CA GLU A 7 -1.13 -4.28 6.67
C GLU A 7 -0.09 -4.40 5.54
N MET A 8 -0.52 -4.75 4.33
CA MET A 8 0.37 -4.79 3.16
C MET A 8 0.95 -3.40 2.86
N VAL A 9 0.12 -2.36 2.83
CA VAL A 9 0.58 -0.99 2.59
C VAL A 9 1.56 -0.54 3.67
N GLU A 10 1.26 -0.76 4.94
CA GLU A 10 2.16 -0.40 6.04
C GLU A 10 3.48 -1.19 5.95
N THR A 11 3.44 -2.47 5.59
CA THR A 11 4.64 -3.29 5.37
C THR A 11 5.48 -2.77 4.19
N MET A 12 4.86 -2.41 3.07
CA MET A 12 5.55 -1.85 1.90
C MET A 12 6.21 -0.52 2.23
N ILE A 13 5.49 0.37 2.93
CA ILE A 13 6.01 1.66 3.35
C ILE A 13 7.17 1.44 4.32
N SER A 14 7.04 0.57 5.32
CA SER A 14 8.13 0.28 6.26
C SER A 14 9.34 -0.33 5.58
N LYS A 15 9.17 -1.27 4.64
CA LYS A 15 10.28 -1.90 3.90
C LYS A 15 11.01 -0.92 2.97
N LYS A 16 10.29 0.01 2.33
CA LYS A 16 10.86 0.88 1.28
C LYS A 16 11.23 2.27 1.78
N ALA A 17 10.41 2.84 2.67
CA ALA A 17 10.67 4.14 3.25
C ALA A 17 11.58 4.05 4.49
N GLY A 18 11.53 2.94 5.24
CA GLY A 18 12.22 2.84 6.53
C GLY A 18 11.84 4.04 7.41
N ASP A 19 12.85 4.73 7.94
CA ASP A 19 12.69 5.97 8.72
C ASP A 19 12.60 7.25 7.87
N ASN A 20 12.50 7.16 6.55
CA ASN A 20 12.44 8.33 5.68
C ASN A 20 10.97 8.78 5.43
N PRO A 21 10.50 9.86 6.07
CA PRO A 21 9.12 10.32 5.96
C PRO A 21 8.78 10.84 4.55
N MET A 22 9.78 11.28 3.78
CA MET A 22 9.58 11.76 2.41
C MET A 22 9.30 10.60 1.45
N LEU A 23 10.03 9.50 1.58
CA LEU A 23 9.75 8.27 0.81
C LEU A 23 8.38 7.70 1.17
N ALA A 24 8.02 7.70 2.45
CA ALA A 24 6.70 7.26 2.88
C ALA A 24 5.56 8.09 2.23
N LYS A 25 5.73 9.41 2.13
CA LYS A 25 4.79 10.28 1.41
C LYS A 25 4.72 9.95 -0.08
N ILE A 26 5.85 9.79 -0.75
CA ILE A 26 5.90 9.48 -2.19
C ILE A 26 5.21 8.14 -2.48
N ILE A 27 5.45 7.12 -1.66
CA ILE A 27 4.83 5.80 -1.79
C ILE A 27 3.31 5.91 -1.59
N LYS A 28 2.86 6.61 -0.54
CA LYS A 28 1.42 6.87 -0.31
C LYS A 28 0.78 7.61 -1.49
N THR A 29 1.44 8.62 -2.06
CA THR A 29 0.95 9.34 -3.23
C THR A 29 0.88 8.43 -4.46
N LYS A 30 1.90 7.61 -4.71
CA LYS A 30 1.87 6.64 -5.82
C LYS A 30 0.75 5.63 -5.67
N LEU A 31 0.51 5.12 -4.47
CA LEU A 31 -0.62 4.22 -4.18
C LEU A 31 -1.95 4.89 -4.56
N ILE A 32 -2.15 6.16 -4.17
CA ILE A 32 -3.36 6.93 -4.51
C ILE A 32 -3.50 7.09 -6.03
N ILE A 33 -2.42 7.38 -6.75
CA ILE A 33 -2.43 7.48 -8.23
C ILE A 33 -2.84 6.16 -8.87
N HIS A 34 -2.45 5.01 -8.30
CA HIS A 34 -2.89 3.69 -8.75
C HIS A 34 -4.33 3.31 -8.29
N GLY A 35 -5.00 4.21 -7.57
CA GLY A 35 -6.36 4.03 -7.05
C GLY A 35 -6.42 3.28 -5.72
N ILE A 36 -5.29 3.13 -5.01
CA ILE A 36 -5.19 2.52 -3.69
C ILE A 36 -5.16 3.64 -2.66
N TYR A 37 -6.20 3.75 -1.84
CA TYR A 37 -6.32 4.83 -0.86
C TYR A 37 -5.91 4.36 0.55
N PRO A 38 -4.67 4.63 1.01
CA PRO A 38 -4.14 4.08 2.26
C PRO A 38 -4.81 4.63 3.53
N ASN A 39 -5.50 5.78 3.41
CA ASN A 39 -6.19 6.45 4.51
C ASN A 39 -7.72 6.30 4.44
N ARG A 40 -8.24 5.59 3.43
CA ARG A 40 -9.66 5.23 3.43
C ARG A 40 -9.77 4.05 4.38
N SER A 41 -10.47 4.25 5.49
CA SER A 41 -10.78 3.20 6.45
C SER A 41 -11.47 2.06 5.71
N ALA A 42 -10.69 1.02 5.42
CA ALA A 42 -11.17 -0.29 5.01
C ALA A 42 -11.99 -0.83 6.17
N THR A 43 -13.26 -0.44 6.21
CA THR A 43 -14.22 -0.93 7.20
C THR A 43 -15.28 -1.79 6.54
N GLU A 44 -15.33 -1.85 5.20
CA GLU A 44 -16.32 -2.66 4.45
C GLU A 44 -15.80 -3.30 3.15
N ALA A 45 -14.53 -3.07 2.76
CA ALA A 45 -13.97 -3.53 1.48
C ALA A 45 -12.78 -4.48 1.71
N ASP A 46 -13.06 -5.67 2.23
CA ASP A 46 -12.04 -6.49 2.91
C ASP A 46 -11.06 -7.21 1.97
N ASP A 47 -11.40 -7.50 0.71
CA ASP A 47 -10.48 -8.24 -0.17
C ASP A 47 -10.86 -8.02 -1.64
N ASP A 48 -10.86 -6.76 -2.09
CA ASP A 48 -11.04 -6.50 -3.52
C ASP A 48 -9.80 -7.03 -4.27
N PRO A 49 -9.91 -8.15 -5.03
CA PRO A 49 -8.75 -8.83 -5.62
C PRO A 49 -8.00 -7.92 -6.60
N LEU A 50 -8.69 -6.90 -7.13
CA LEU A 50 -8.11 -5.87 -7.98
C LEU A 50 -7.14 -4.97 -7.23
N ILE A 51 -7.41 -4.65 -5.96
CA ILE A 51 -6.52 -3.82 -5.13
C ILE A 51 -5.30 -4.63 -4.70
N LEU A 52 -5.49 -5.90 -4.34
CA LEU A 52 -4.40 -6.83 -4.03
C LEU A 52 -3.47 -7.02 -5.24
N ALA A 53 -4.02 -7.31 -6.42
CA ALA A 53 -3.21 -7.47 -7.63
C ALA A 53 -2.43 -6.19 -7.99
N LYS A 54 -3.00 -5.00 -7.74
CA LYS A 54 -2.30 -3.74 -7.91
C LYS A 54 -1.19 -3.56 -6.87
N LEU A 55 -1.41 -3.93 -5.62
CA LEU A 55 -0.40 -3.91 -4.55
C LEU A 55 0.76 -4.85 -4.86
N GLU A 56 0.49 -6.09 -5.25
CA GLU A 56 1.53 -7.06 -5.63
C GLU A 56 2.35 -6.57 -6.84
N LYS A 57 1.68 -5.99 -7.84
CA LYS A 57 2.38 -5.37 -8.98
C LYS A 57 3.26 -4.22 -8.52
N PHE A 58 2.75 -3.40 -7.61
CA PHE A 58 3.48 -2.27 -7.07
C PHE A 58 4.65 -2.69 -6.18
N GLU A 59 4.54 -3.80 -5.44
CA GLU A 59 5.64 -4.43 -4.70
C GLU A 59 6.78 -4.86 -5.63
N LYS A 60 6.44 -5.50 -6.75
CA LYS A 60 7.42 -5.87 -7.79
C LYS A 60 8.07 -4.65 -8.43
N GLU A 61 7.31 -3.61 -8.76
CA GLU A 61 7.85 -2.35 -9.31
C GLU A 61 8.82 -1.67 -8.33
N LEU A 62 8.50 -1.71 -7.03
CA LEU A 62 9.38 -1.17 -5.99
C LEU A 62 10.54 -2.10 -5.62
N ARG A 63 10.64 -3.31 -6.20
CA ARG A 63 11.62 -4.35 -5.88
C ARG A 63 11.65 -4.68 -4.38
N ILE A 64 10.48 -4.79 -3.76
CA ILE A 64 10.32 -5.12 -2.34
C ILE A 64 10.29 -6.65 -2.11
N ILE A 65 9.97 -7.40 -3.16
CA ILE A 65 9.97 -8.86 -3.29
C ILE A 65 10.47 -9.25 -4.68
#